data_AF-A0A8J1MU63-F1
#
_entry.id   AF-A0A8J1MU63-F1
#
_cell.length_a   1.000
_cell.length_b   1.000
_cell.length_c   1.000
_cell.angle_alpha   90.00
_cell.angle_beta   90.00
_cell.angle_gamma   90.00
#
_symmetry.space_group_name_H-M   'P 1'
#
loop_
_entity.id
_entity.type
_entity.pdbx_description
1 polymer ?
#
loop_
_entity_poly.entity_id
_entity_poly.type
_entity_poly.pdbx_seq_one_letter_code
_entity_poly.pdbx_strand_id
1 'polypeptide(L)'
;ESFAHSEPQPCTLSDPSAQPHSLLLCSSSTDYVVRSFLNSVIHIPVRAISSNSARRSRSPKSSHRPGAMYLKCGISIALLAVAVGVYLLPSPIDPEPFTFEKPPPPLVGSLAVNRKLQQGRRIFYGQLKGPESFTTDNEGDIYTGTVDGKLWVIRGEQLFFITQMGQNVSECGTPEYEPICGRPHGIRMAPDGYLIVADSYFGLYRVHPQTGEKSLLISNEDGLDKIPFRFLNGLEVSKNGTIYFTDSSSKWGRRHHRYEVLETNHLGRLIQYDPVTQKARSLLDNLYMANGIALSPEEDFILVAETSICRIVRYWLTGTKAGMKEVFVDNLPGYPDNIRISSMGTYRVGLSTTRFPGRFTPFLDAIAPYPVLKRLIVKVIPLSLYSILLRKHGLFLEVGDDGKILASFHDPDGTVTWAISDVFEHGENLYIGNTELPFLVILPRPQ
;
A
#
# COMPACT_ATOMS: atom_id res chain seq x y z
N GLU A 1 -5.15 37.79 43.22
CA GLU A 1 -6.54 37.36 42.95
C GLU A 1 -6.78 37.41 41.45
N SER A 2 -7.31 36.30 40.93
CA SER A 2 -7.83 36.01 39.57
C SER A 2 -7.17 36.63 38.32
N PHE A 3 -6.43 35.81 37.57
CA PHE A 3 -6.41 35.86 36.10
C PHE A 3 -7.41 34.80 35.59
N ALA A 4 -8.42 35.24 34.84
CA ALA A 4 -9.40 34.37 34.21
C ALA A 4 -8.96 34.00 32.78
N HIS A 5 -9.12 32.73 32.44
CA HIS A 5 -8.90 32.12 31.14
C HIS A 5 -9.89 32.65 30.08
N SER A 6 -9.40 32.90 28.87
CA SER A 6 -10.23 32.95 27.65
C SER A 6 -9.91 31.74 26.77
N GLU A 7 -10.91 30.89 26.56
CA GLU A 7 -10.88 29.80 25.58
C GLU A 7 -11.06 30.34 24.15
N PRO A 8 -10.48 29.70 23.11
CA PRO A 8 -10.81 30.01 21.72
C PRO A 8 -12.05 29.23 21.25
N GLN A 9 -13.03 29.95 20.69
CA GLN A 9 -14.23 29.39 20.05
C GLN A 9 -13.93 28.69 18.71
N PRO A 10 -14.72 27.67 18.30
CA PRO A 10 -14.61 27.03 17.00
C PRO A 10 -15.31 27.85 15.89
N CYS A 11 -14.67 27.95 14.72
CA CYS A 11 -15.24 28.60 13.54
C CYS A 11 -16.36 27.75 12.93
N THR A 12 -17.57 28.30 12.87
CA THR A 12 -18.68 27.80 12.05
C THR A 12 -18.58 28.38 10.64
N LEU A 13 -18.76 27.53 9.62
CA LEU A 13 -18.80 27.91 8.20
C LEU A 13 -20.24 28.21 7.79
N SER A 14 -20.52 29.45 7.43
CA SER A 14 -21.73 29.83 6.69
C SER A 14 -21.50 31.09 5.87
N ASP A 15 -20.93 30.96 4.67
CA ASP A 15 -21.23 31.84 3.51
C ASP A 15 -20.58 31.28 2.21
N PRO A 16 -21.32 31.05 1.11
CA PRO A 16 -20.76 30.57 -0.15
C PRO A 16 -20.50 31.74 -1.12
N SER A 17 -19.39 32.47 -0.97
CA SER A 17 -18.95 33.46 -1.98
C SER A 17 -17.48 33.89 -1.91
N ALA A 18 -16.52 32.97 -1.73
CA ALA A 18 -15.08 33.32 -1.80
C ALA A 18 -14.27 32.40 -2.73
N GLN A 19 -13.61 33.00 -3.72
CA GLN A 19 -12.68 32.39 -4.69
C GLN A 19 -11.35 31.90 -4.04
N PRO A 20 -10.57 31.04 -4.72
CA PRO A 20 -9.64 30.11 -4.06
C PRO A 20 -8.21 30.66 -3.99
N HIS A 21 -7.83 31.30 -2.89
CA HIS A 21 -6.41 31.60 -2.64
C HIS A 21 -5.94 31.42 -1.18
N SER A 22 -6.77 30.90 -0.28
CA SER A 22 -6.48 30.86 1.16
C SER A 22 -6.23 29.46 1.75
N LEU A 23 -6.18 28.39 0.95
CA LEU A 23 -6.03 27.01 1.46
C LEU A 23 -4.58 26.48 1.56
N LEU A 24 -3.57 27.31 1.28
CA LEU A 24 -2.17 26.87 1.16
C LEU A 24 -1.25 27.18 2.35
N LEU A 25 -1.77 27.72 3.46
CA LEU A 25 -0.92 28.21 4.56
C LEU A 25 -0.99 27.46 5.89
N CYS A 26 -1.74 26.35 5.98
CA CYS A 26 -1.85 25.59 7.23
C CYS A 26 -1.01 24.31 7.35
N SER A 27 -0.13 23.99 6.38
CA SER A 27 0.72 22.78 6.46
C SER A 27 2.23 23.02 6.59
N SER A 28 2.72 24.27 6.52
CA SER A 28 4.16 24.53 6.36
C SER A 28 4.98 24.56 7.66
N SER A 29 4.34 24.67 8.83
CA SER A 29 5.05 24.81 10.11
C SER A 29 5.48 23.48 10.73
N THR A 30 4.67 22.43 10.57
CA THR A 30 4.98 21.08 11.08
C THR A 30 6.03 20.36 10.24
N ASP A 31 6.02 20.58 8.92
CA ASP A 31 6.98 20.00 7.97
C ASP A 31 8.44 20.45 8.20
N TYR A 32 8.63 21.69 8.66
CA TYR A 32 9.97 22.24 8.90
C TYR A 32 10.60 21.68 10.19
N VAL A 33 9.80 21.50 11.23
CA VAL A 33 10.26 21.01 12.54
C VAL A 33 10.68 19.53 12.46
N VAL A 34 9.93 18.72 11.71
CA VAL A 34 10.23 17.28 11.55
C VAL A 34 11.44 17.04 10.65
N ARG A 35 11.58 17.79 9.54
CA ARG A 35 12.80 17.73 8.70
C ARG A 35 14.05 18.20 9.44
N SER A 36 13.91 19.21 10.30
CA SER A 36 15.00 19.71 11.14
C SER A 36 15.44 18.67 12.19
N PHE A 37 14.47 17.99 12.83
CA PHE A 37 14.76 16.95 13.82
C PHE A 37 15.51 15.76 13.21
N LEU A 38 15.11 15.29 12.03
CA LEU A 38 15.78 14.16 11.36
C LEU A 38 17.18 14.51 10.82
N ASN A 39 17.41 15.74 10.34
CA ASN A 39 18.75 16.18 9.93
C ASN A 39 19.73 16.36 11.10
N SER A 40 19.23 16.55 12.33
CA SER A 40 20.08 16.74 13.51
C SER A 40 20.65 15.44 14.11
N VAL A 41 20.14 14.27 13.69
CA VAL A 41 20.57 12.95 14.20
C VAL A 41 21.79 12.39 13.43
N ILE A 42 22.19 13.00 12.32
CA ILE A 42 23.29 12.53 11.47
C ILE A 42 24.30 13.65 11.21
N HIS A 43 25.08 14.04 12.22
CA HIS A 43 26.29 14.82 12.00
C HIS A 43 27.41 14.40 12.96
N ILE A 44 28.45 13.77 12.39
CA ILE A 44 29.76 13.56 13.02
C ILE A 44 30.64 14.75 12.61
N PRO A 45 31.11 15.61 13.53
CA PRO A 45 32.01 16.69 13.14
C PRO A 45 33.47 16.19 13.05
N VAL A 46 34.06 16.36 11.86
CA VAL A 46 35.49 16.25 11.60
C VAL A 46 36.21 17.45 12.21
N ARG A 47 37.20 17.20 13.08
CA ARG A 47 38.03 18.26 13.70
C ARG A 47 39.11 18.75 12.74
N ALA A 48 39.09 20.04 12.41
CA ALA A 48 40.22 20.75 11.82
C ALA A 48 41.13 21.30 12.94
N ILE A 49 42.44 21.08 12.78
CA ILE A 49 43.51 21.58 13.65
C ILE A 49 43.89 22.98 13.15
N SER A 50 43.86 23.99 14.02
CA SER A 50 44.62 25.21 13.80
C SER A 50 45.17 25.74 15.13
N SER A 51 46.48 26.00 15.13
CA SER A 51 47.27 26.63 16.17
C SER A 51 47.14 28.15 16.12
N ASN A 52 46.92 28.82 17.26
CA ASN A 52 47.84 29.87 17.70
C ASN A 52 47.57 30.49 19.08
N SER A 53 48.71 30.67 19.76
CA SER A 53 49.14 31.74 20.68
C SER A 53 48.24 32.21 21.84
N ALA A 54 48.81 32.05 23.03
CA ALA A 54 48.37 32.55 24.31
C ALA A 54 48.21 34.09 24.40
N ARG A 55 47.10 34.52 25.00
CA ARG A 55 47.02 35.77 25.76
C ARG A 55 46.18 35.52 27.01
N ARG A 56 46.83 35.48 28.17
CA ARG A 56 46.19 35.37 29.49
C ARG A 56 45.59 36.74 29.86
N SER A 57 44.30 36.91 29.65
CA SER A 57 43.49 37.89 30.39
C SER A 57 42.65 37.13 31.41
N ARG A 58 42.85 37.42 32.70
CA ARG A 58 42.03 36.90 33.80
C ARG A 58 40.61 37.44 33.67
N SER A 59 39.67 36.59 33.25
CA SER A 59 38.23 36.83 33.37
C SER A 59 37.73 36.38 34.75
N PRO A 60 36.67 36.99 35.30
CA PRO A 60 36.16 36.63 36.62
C PRO A 60 35.51 35.24 36.56
N LYS A 61 35.76 34.42 37.60
CA LYS A 61 35.19 33.08 37.76
C LYS A 61 33.67 33.15 37.63
N SER A 62 33.12 32.55 36.57
CA SER A 62 31.67 32.33 36.46
C SER A 62 31.24 31.40 37.58
N SER A 63 30.35 31.85 38.44
CA SER A 63 29.68 31.02 39.43
C SER A 63 28.94 29.88 38.73
N HIS A 64 29.40 28.64 38.89
CA HIS A 64 28.63 27.46 38.51
C HIS A 64 27.39 27.40 39.41
N ARG A 65 26.23 27.81 38.87
CA ARG A 65 24.94 27.64 39.55
C ARG A 65 24.63 26.14 39.66
N PRO A 66 24.53 25.55 40.87
CA PRO A 66 24.27 24.12 41.06
C PRO A 66 22.99 23.64 40.35
N GLY A 67 21.99 24.52 40.19
CA GLY A 67 20.71 24.20 39.56
C GLY A 67 20.79 23.74 38.10
N ALA A 68 21.81 24.14 37.34
CA ALA A 68 21.95 23.71 35.94
C ALA A 68 22.38 22.24 35.80
N MET A 69 23.08 21.70 36.80
CA MET A 69 23.51 20.29 36.84
C MET A 69 22.35 19.38 37.26
N TYR A 70 21.58 19.77 38.28
CA TYR A 70 20.39 19.03 38.71
C TYR A 70 19.30 18.97 37.64
N LEU A 71 19.11 20.04 36.86
CA LEU A 71 18.17 20.06 35.74
C LEU A 71 18.60 19.12 34.60
N LYS A 72 19.89 19.09 34.25
CA LYS A 72 20.44 18.19 33.23
C LYS A 72 20.36 16.72 33.65
N CYS A 73 20.63 16.42 34.92
CA CYS A 73 20.47 15.07 35.47
C CYS A 73 18.99 14.66 35.50
N GLY A 74 18.08 15.55 35.89
CA GLY A 74 16.63 15.30 35.88
C GLY A 74 16.09 14.98 34.48
N ILE A 75 16.48 15.76 33.47
CA ILE A 75 16.11 15.50 32.07
C ILE A 75 16.65 14.14 31.60
N SER A 76 17.89 13.80 31.95
CA SER A 76 18.51 12.53 31.55
C SER A 76 17.80 11.32 32.19
N ILE A 77 17.44 11.42 33.47
CA ILE A 77 16.67 10.39 34.18
C ILE A 77 15.27 10.25 33.57
N ALA A 78 14.60 11.36 33.25
CA ALA A 78 13.30 11.34 32.62
C ALA A 78 13.34 10.69 31.21
N LEU A 79 14.34 11.05 30.39
CA LEU A 79 14.54 10.44 29.07
C LEU A 79 14.85 8.94 29.17
N LEU A 80 15.66 8.53 30.14
CA LEU A 80 15.94 7.12 30.38
C LEU A 80 14.68 6.38 30.83
N ALA A 81 13.90 6.95 31.74
CA ALA A 81 12.64 6.37 32.20
C ALA A 81 11.64 6.21 31.04
N VAL A 82 11.54 7.20 30.14
CA VAL A 82 10.73 7.10 28.92
C VAL A 82 11.26 6.02 27.98
N ALA A 83 12.58 5.95 27.74
CA ALA A 83 13.16 4.94 26.87
C ALA A 83 12.94 3.52 27.41
N VAL A 84 13.12 3.31 28.72
CA VAL A 84 12.81 2.05 29.40
C VAL A 84 11.31 1.75 29.32
N GLY A 85 10.46 2.75 29.54
CA GLY A 85 9.00 2.61 29.39
C GLY A 85 8.61 2.13 28.00
N VAL A 86 9.10 2.79 26.94
CA VAL A 86 8.85 2.40 25.54
C VAL A 86 9.42 1.01 25.23
N TYR A 87 10.59 0.66 25.76
CA TYR A 87 11.17 -0.67 25.58
C TYR A 87 10.27 -1.75 26.18
N LEU A 88 9.73 -1.52 27.38
CA LEU A 88 8.88 -2.47 28.11
C LEU A 88 7.44 -2.57 27.57
N LEU A 89 6.93 -1.55 26.87
CA LEU A 89 5.62 -1.66 26.21
C LEU A 89 5.60 -2.85 25.22
N PRO A 90 4.51 -3.62 25.11
CA PRO A 90 4.42 -4.66 24.09
C PRO A 90 4.48 -4.04 22.70
N SER A 91 5.16 -4.70 21.76
CA SER A 91 5.13 -4.28 20.35
C SER A 91 3.96 -4.97 19.63
N PRO A 92 3.23 -4.27 18.76
CA PRO A 92 2.16 -4.90 17.98
C PRO A 92 2.70 -5.91 16.95
N ILE A 93 3.93 -5.73 16.47
CA ILE A 93 4.57 -6.61 15.46
C ILE A 93 5.62 -7.51 16.11
N ASP A 94 5.85 -8.68 15.50
CA ASP A 94 6.91 -9.62 15.86
C ASP A 94 7.82 -9.93 14.66
N PRO A 95 8.65 -8.96 14.21
CA PRO A 95 9.42 -9.10 12.99
C PRO A 95 10.57 -10.10 13.13
N GLU A 96 10.79 -10.87 12.08
CA GLU A 96 12.02 -11.62 11.86
C GLU A 96 13.04 -10.77 11.09
N PRO A 97 14.36 -11.00 11.27
CA PRO A 97 15.36 -10.37 10.42
C PRO A 97 15.17 -10.79 8.97
N PHE A 98 15.07 -9.82 8.07
CA PHE A 98 15.04 -10.07 6.63
C PHE A 98 16.10 -9.21 5.94
N THR A 99 16.84 -9.79 5.00
CA THR A 99 17.83 -9.07 4.21
C THR A 99 17.58 -9.34 2.74
N PHE A 100 17.37 -8.28 1.97
CA PHE A 100 17.34 -8.39 0.52
C PHE A 100 18.71 -8.84 0.03
N GLU A 101 18.75 -9.89 -0.79
CA GLU A 101 20.00 -10.41 -1.36
C GLU A 101 20.70 -9.38 -2.26
N LYS A 102 19.91 -8.53 -2.92
CA LYS A 102 20.37 -7.53 -3.88
C LYS A 102 19.91 -6.14 -3.47
N PRO A 103 20.73 -5.10 -3.72
CA PRO A 103 20.28 -3.73 -3.57
C PRO A 103 19.17 -3.41 -4.59
N PRO A 104 18.41 -2.33 -4.37
CA PRO A 104 17.44 -1.83 -5.35
C PRO A 104 18.03 -1.74 -6.76
N PRO A 105 17.31 -2.19 -7.80
CA PRO A 105 17.84 -2.22 -9.16
C PRO A 105 18.12 -0.80 -9.68
N PRO A 106 19.15 -0.62 -10.51
CA PRO A 106 19.45 0.68 -11.13
C PRO A 106 18.34 1.11 -12.09
N LEU A 107 18.03 2.41 -12.11
CA LEU A 107 16.99 2.99 -12.97
C LEU A 107 17.53 3.31 -14.38
N VAL A 108 17.95 2.26 -15.10
CA VAL A 108 18.52 2.32 -16.45
C VAL A 108 17.83 1.32 -17.37
N GLY A 109 18.01 1.47 -18.69
CA GLY A 109 17.41 0.56 -19.68
C GLY A 109 15.88 0.53 -19.57
N SER A 110 15.30 -0.66 -19.39
CA SER A 110 13.85 -0.84 -19.23
C SER A 110 13.28 -0.20 -17.96
N LEU A 111 14.12 0.16 -16.99
CA LEU A 111 13.75 0.87 -15.75
C LEU A 111 14.08 2.38 -15.80
N ALA A 112 14.51 2.92 -16.93
CA ALA A 112 14.86 4.32 -17.05
C ALA A 112 13.65 5.22 -16.74
N VAL A 113 13.87 6.19 -15.84
CA VAL A 113 12.82 7.12 -15.40
C VAL A 113 12.32 7.94 -16.59
N ASN A 114 11.00 8.01 -16.74
CA ASN A 114 10.33 8.74 -17.81
C ASN A 114 9.09 9.49 -17.27
N ARG A 115 8.26 10.05 -18.15
CA ARG A 115 7.02 10.77 -17.79
C ARG A 115 5.79 10.21 -18.53
N LYS A 116 5.83 8.94 -18.95
CA LYS A 116 4.77 8.33 -19.77
C LYS A 116 3.41 8.38 -19.08
N LEU A 117 3.35 8.18 -17.76
CA LEU A 117 2.10 8.26 -16.99
C LEU A 117 1.49 9.66 -16.93
N GLN A 118 2.29 10.72 -17.18
CA GLN A 118 1.81 12.11 -17.12
C GLN A 118 0.93 12.49 -18.32
N GLN A 119 0.81 11.60 -19.31
CA GLN A 119 -0.16 11.71 -20.41
C GLN A 119 -1.58 11.28 -19.99
N GLY A 120 -1.72 10.69 -18.80
CA GLY A 120 -3.01 10.23 -18.29
C GLY A 120 -3.90 11.40 -17.87
N ARG A 121 -5.21 11.24 -18.08
CA ARG A 121 -6.24 12.17 -17.62
C ARG A 121 -6.95 11.63 -16.38
N ARG A 122 -7.34 12.54 -15.48
CA ARG A 122 -8.14 12.21 -14.31
C ARG A 122 -9.62 12.35 -14.63
N ILE A 123 -10.42 11.37 -14.22
CA ILE A 123 -11.88 11.38 -14.36
C ILE A 123 -12.54 11.05 -13.03
N PHE A 124 -13.84 11.36 -12.91
CA PHE A 124 -14.64 11.08 -11.72
C PHE A 124 -14.11 11.69 -10.41
N TYR A 125 -13.52 12.88 -10.51
CA TYR A 125 -12.97 13.58 -9.34
C TYR A 125 -14.05 13.80 -8.27
N GLY A 126 -13.77 13.34 -7.05
CA GLY A 126 -14.68 13.38 -5.90
C GLY A 126 -15.84 12.38 -5.96
N GLN A 127 -16.00 11.63 -7.07
CA GLN A 127 -17.10 10.69 -7.28
C GLN A 127 -16.66 9.23 -7.12
N LEU A 128 -15.44 8.91 -7.58
CA LEU A 128 -14.88 7.56 -7.49
C LEU A 128 -13.57 7.60 -6.68
N LYS A 129 -13.62 7.14 -5.43
CA LYS A 129 -12.49 7.20 -4.50
C LYS A 129 -11.85 5.83 -4.28
N GLY A 130 -10.57 5.74 -4.56
CA GLY A 130 -9.76 4.54 -4.40
C GLY A 130 -10.24 3.32 -5.20
N PRO A 131 -10.53 3.46 -6.52
CA PRO A 131 -10.85 2.32 -7.37
C PRO A 131 -9.63 1.39 -7.49
N GLU A 132 -9.69 0.24 -6.85
CA GLU A 132 -8.50 -0.58 -6.58
C GLU A 132 -8.24 -1.65 -7.64
N SER A 133 -9.30 -2.31 -8.13
CA SER A 133 -9.25 -3.41 -9.09
C SER A 133 -10.39 -3.30 -10.11
N PHE A 134 -10.14 -3.74 -11.36
CA PHE A 134 -11.12 -3.67 -12.44
C PHE A 134 -11.43 -5.03 -13.09
N THR A 135 -12.60 -5.12 -13.71
CA THR A 135 -12.95 -6.19 -14.66
C THR A 135 -13.93 -5.64 -15.69
N THR A 136 -14.18 -6.38 -16.76
CA THR A 136 -15.18 -6.01 -17.76
C THR A 136 -16.12 -7.17 -18.06
N ASP A 137 -17.31 -6.88 -18.58
CA ASP A 137 -18.18 -7.88 -19.20
C ASP A 137 -18.00 -7.91 -20.73
N ASN A 138 -18.85 -8.68 -21.41
CA ASN A 138 -18.83 -8.81 -22.87
C ASN A 138 -19.45 -7.58 -23.59
N GLU A 139 -20.15 -6.70 -22.88
CA GLU A 139 -20.74 -5.47 -23.42
C GLU A 139 -19.76 -4.30 -23.38
N GLY A 140 -18.67 -4.43 -22.64
CA GLY A 140 -17.64 -3.40 -22.46
C GLY A 140 -17.86 -2.51 -21.24
N ASP A 141 -18.79 -2.88 -20.36
CA ASP A 141 -18.95 -2.22 -19.07
C ASP A 141 -17.73 -2.55 -18.19
N ILE A 142 -17.22 -1.55 -17.47
CA ILE A 142 -16.07 -1.73 -16.55
C ILE A 142 -16.55 -1.66 -15.11
N TYR A 143 -16.23 -2.67 -14.33
CA TYR A 143 -16.63 -2.81 -12.94
C TYR A 143 -15.45 -2.55 -12.01
N THR A 144 -15.70 -1.85 -10.90
CA THR A 144 -14.68 -1.55 -9.88
C THR A 144 -15.29 -1.41 -8.49
N GLY A 145 -14.46 -1.59 -7.47
CA GLY A 145 -14.81 -1.35 -6.07
C GLY A 145 -14.06 -0.15 -5.51
N THR A 146 -14.66 0.56 -4.55
CA THR A 146 -14.09 1.78 -3.94
C THR A 146 -13.82 1.65 -2.45
N VAL A 147 -13.05 2.61 -1.91
CA VAL A 147 -12.60 2.61 -0.51
C VAL A 147 -13.72 2.69 0.52
N ASP A 148 -14.89 3.18 0.12
CA ASP A 148 -16.09 3.28 0.93
C ASP A 148 -16.97 2.03 0.86
N GLY A 149 -16.49 0.94 0.27
CA GLY A 149 -17.19 -0.35 0.24
C GLY A 149 -18.22 -0.50 -0.87
N LYS A 150 -18.25 0.42 -1.84
CA LYS A 150 -19.20 0.39 -2.97
C LYS A 150 -18.64 -0.34 -4.18
N LEU A 151 -19.54 -0.94 -4.94
CA LEU A 151 -19.28 -1.44 -6.29
C LEU A 151 -19.95 -0.53 -7.31
N TRP A 152 -19.22 -0.25 -8.39
CA TRP A 152 -19.60 0.65 -9.46
C TRP A 152 -19.42 -0.01 -10.81
N VAL A 153 -20.25 0.39 -11.77
CA VAL A 153 -20.02 0.15 -13.20
C VAL A 153 -19.79 1.49 -13.90
N ILE A 154 -18.79 1.50 -14.78
CA ILE A 154 -18.42 2.60 -15.65
C ILE A 154 -18.92 2.28 -17.05
N ARG A 155 -19.78 3.14 -17.60
CA ARG A 155 -20.26 3.06 -18.99
C ARG A 155 -19.92 4.35 -19.70
N GLY A 156 -18.94 4.32 -20.60
CA GLY A 156 -18.38 5.54 -21.18
C GLY A 156 -17.82 6.47 -20.09
N GLU A 157 -18.35 7.69 -19.99
CA GLU A 157 -17.95 8.68 -18.96
C GLU A 157 -18.97 8.80 -17.82
N GLN A 158 -19.76 7.76 -17.55
CA GLN A 158 -20.78 7.74 -16.50
C GLN A 158 -20.52 6.64 -15.48
N LEU A 159 -20.89 6.92 -14.23
CA LEU A 159 -20.83 5.99 -13.10
C LEU A 159 -22.23 5.57 -12.68
N PHE A 160 -22.43 4.28 -12.51
CA PHE A 160 -23.66 3.72 -11.96
C PHE A 160 -23.33 2.88 -10.74
N PHE A 161 -24.05 3.15 -9.65
CA PHE A 161 -23.92 2.42 -8.40
C PHE A 161 -24.57 1.04 -8.53
N ILE A 162 -23.87 0.00 -8.08
CA ILE A 162 -24.38 -1.38 -8.08
C ILE A 162 -24.89 -1.74 -6.69
N THR A 163 -24.00 -1.73 -5.70
CA THR A 163 -24.32 -2.15 -4.33
C THR A 163 -23.25 -1.69 -3.34
N GLN A 164 -23.61 -1.68 -2.05
CA GLN A 164 -22.69 -1.48 -0.93
C GLN A 164 -22.34 -2.86 -0.36
N MET A 165 -21.07 -3.18 -0.12
CA MET A 165 -20.65 -4.46 0.45
C MET A 165 -21.18 -4.64 1.88
N GLY A 166 -20.88 -3.69 2.76
CA GLY A 166 -21.36 -3.63 4.15
C GLY A 166 -22.49 -2.63 4.38
N GLN A 167 -22.42 -1.90 5.50
CA GLN A 167 -23.36 -0.84 5.82
C GLN A 167 -22.98 0.46 5.11
N ASN A 168 -23.99 1.23 4.68
CA ASN A 168 -23.77 2.54 4.06
C ASN A 168 -23.98 3.64 5.12
N VAL A 169 -22.90 4.03 5.80
CA VAL A 169 -22.88 5.12 6.78
C VAL A 169 -22.04 6.29 6.27
N SER A 170 -22.23 7.48 6.83
CA SER A 170 -21.58 8.72 6.36
C SER A 170 -20.05 8.69 6.40
N GLU A 171 -19.48 7.91 7.29
CA GLU A 171 -18.05 7.83 7.58
C GLU A 171 -17.32 6.80 6.69
N CYS A 172 -18.05 6.10 5.82
CA CYS A 172 -17.45 5.15 4.88
C CYS A 172 -16.35 5.82 4.02
N GLY A 173 -15.28 5.07 3.78
CA GLY A 173 -14.10 5.55 3.06
C GLY A 173 -13.00 6.12 3.96
N THR A 174 -13.07 5.82 5.27
CA THR A 174 -12.02 6.03 6.28
C THR A 174 -11.52 4.67 6.82
N PRO A 175 -10.23 4.54 7.19
CA PRO A 175 -9.67 3.28 7.70
C PRO A 175 -10.41 2.68 8.90
N GLU A 176 -10.98 3.52 9.75
CA GLU A 176 -11.71 3.14 10.96
C GLU A 176 -13.05 2.46 10.65
N TYR A 177 -13.71 2.89 9.57
CA TYR A 177 -15.03 2.41 9.14
C TYR A 177 -14.98 1.35 8.04
N GLU A 178 -13.80 1.04 7.47
CA GLU A 178 -13.67 -0.07 6.51
C GLU A 178 -14.29 -1.39 7.03
N PRO A 179 -14.14 -1.82 8.31
CA PRO A 179 -14.80 -3.03 8.82
C PRO A 179 -16.33 -2.98 8.86
N ILE A 180 -16.93 -1.78 8.82
CA ILE A 180 -18.38 -1.57 8.84
C ILE A 180 -18.91 -1.48 7.41
N CYS A 181 -18.19 -0.77 6.54
CA CYS A 181 -18.60 -0.46 5.18
C CYS A 181 -18.22 -1.54 4.17
N GLY A 182 -17.18 -2.31 4.45
CA GLY A 182 -16.52 -3.19 3.49
C GLY A 182 -15.41 -2.47 2.74
N ARG A 183 -14.54 -3.26 2.10
CA ARG A 183 -13.46 -2.79 1.23
C ARG A 183 -13.21 -3.83 0.15
N PRO A 184 -13.92 -3.75 -1.00
CA PRO A 184 -13.63 -4.60 -2.14
C PRO A 184 -12.23 -4.28 -2.69
N HIS A 185 -11.41 -5.31 -2.87
CA HIS A 185 -10.13 -5.26 -3.59
C HIS A 185 -10.30 -6.00 -4.92
N GLY A 186 -9.87 -7.26 -5.00
CA GLY A 186 -9.99 -8.08 -6.20
C GLY A 186 -11.45 -8.25 -6.65
N ILE A 187 -11.73 -7.88 -7.90
CA ILE A 187 -13.02 -8.07 -8.56
C ILE A 187 -12.80 -8.71 -9.92
N ARG A 188 -13.56 -9.75 -10.25
CA ARG A 188 -13.50 -10.45 -11.53
C ARG A 188 -14.88 -10.82 -12.02
N MET A 189 -15.10 -10.72 -13.33
CA MET A 189 -16.28 -11.28 -13.96
C MET A 189 -16.13 -12.80 -14.05
N ALA A 190 -17.09 -13.54 -13.51
CA ALA A 190 -17.16 -14.98 -13.68
C ALA A 190 -17.79 -15.36 -15.03
N PRO A 191 -17.55 -16.58 -15.54
CA PRO A 191 -18.13 -17.05 -16.81
C PRO A 191 -19.66 -17.02 -16.87
N ASP A 192 -20.33 -17.02 -15.72
CA ASP A 192 -21.78 -16.94 -15.58
C ASP A 192 -22.34 -15.51 -15.59
N GLY A 193 -21.48 -14.50 -15.78
CA GLY A 193 -21.85 -13.09 -15.82
C GLY A 193 -22.03 -12.42 -14.46
N TYR A 194 -21.64 -13.09 -13.36
CA TYR A 194 -21.63 -12.46 -12.03
C TYR A 194 -20.25 -11.92 -11.67
N LEU A 195 -20.23 -10.88 -10.84
CA LEU A 195 -18.99 -10.40 -10.24
C LEU A 195 -18.60 -11.30 -9.07
N ILE A 196 -17.38 -11.81 -9.08
CA ILE A 196 -16.73 -12.34 -7.88
C ILE A 196 -15.96 -11.19 -7.23
N VAL A 197 -16.13 -11.03 -5.92
CA VAL A 197 -15.59 -9.91 -5.16
C VAL A 197 -14.90 -10.43 -3.91
N ALA A 198 -13.61 -10.15 -3.79
CA ALA A 198 -12.85 -10.33 -2.57
C ALA A 198 -12.99 -9.06 -1.71
N ASP A 199 -13.84 -9.10 -0.69
CA ASP A 199 -13.94 -8.04 0.30
C ASP A 199 -13.01 -8.34 1.48
N SER A 200 -12.14 -7.39 1.83
CA SER A 200 -11.14 -7.61 2.87
C SER A 200 -11.72 -7.84 4.27
N TYR A 201 -12.98 -7.46 4.52
CA TYR A 201 -13.61 -7.55 5.84
C TYR A 201 -14.74 -8.57 5.89
N PHE A 202 -15.40 -8.86 4.77
CA PHE A 202 -16.56 -9.73 4.76
C PHE A 202 -16.35 -11.10 4.10
N GLY A 203 -15.33 -11.27 3.26
CA GLY A 203 -15.04 -12.53 2.59
C GLY A 203 -15.26 -12.50 1.08
N LEU A 204 -15.44 -13.68 0.50
CA LEU A 204 -15.62 -13.84 -0.94
C LEU A 204 -17.11 -13.82 -1.28
N TYR A 205 -17.52 -12.93 -2.18
CA TYR A 205 -18.89 -12.76 -2.61
C TYR A 205 -19.05 -13.01 -4.10
N ARG A 206 -20.24 -13.47 -4.48
CA ARG A 206 -20.78 -13.42 -5.83
C ARG A 206 -21.85 -12.34 -5.88
N VAL A 207 -21.79 -11.43 -6.84
CA VAL A 207 -22.66 -10.25 -6.92
C VAL A 207 -23.25 -10.14 -8.32
N HIS A 208 -24.56 -9.97 -8.41
CA HIS A 208 -25.23 -9.73 -9.69
C HIS A 208 -24.94 -8.29 -10.16
N PRO A 209 -24.35 -8.06 -11.34
CA PRO A 209 -23.87 -6.73 -11.73
C PRO A 209 -24.99 -5.70 -11.93
N GLN A 210 -26.18 -6.12 -12.36
CA GLN A 210 -27.32 -5.23 -12.57
C GLN A 210 -28.21 -5.04 -11.33
N THR A 211 -28.54 -6.10 -10.59
CA THR A 211 -29.44 -6.01 -9.43
C THR A 211 -28.72 -5.66 -8.13
N GLY A 212 -27.40 -5.87 -8.06
CA GLY A 212 -26.61 -5.69 -6.86
C GLY A 212 -26.87 -6.75 -5.77
N GLU A 213 -27.59 -7.83 -6.10
CA GLU A 213 -27.82 -8.97 -5.21
C GLU A 213 -26.49 -9.66 -4.88
N LYS A 214 -26.25 -9.93 -3.59
CA LYS A 214 -25.00 -10.49 -3.08
C LYS A 214 -25.24 -11.87 -2.47
N SER A 215 -24.45 -12.85 -2.87
CA SER A 215 -24.37 -14.18 -2.27
C SER A 215 -22.98 -14.38 -1.67
N LEU A 216 -22.92 -14.72 -0.38
CA LEU A 216 -21.66 -15.03 0.28
C LEU A 216 -21.20 -16.44 -0.13
N LEU A 217 -19.96 -16.57 -0.59
CA LEU A 217 -19.36 -17.85 -0.96
C LEU A 217 -18.54 -18.45 0.17
N ILE A 218 -17.72 -17.62 0.83
CA ILE A 218 -16.97 -17.99 2.04
C ILE A 218 -16.71 -16.75 2.89
N SER A 219 -17.03 -16.82 4.19
CA SER A 219 -16.85 -15.70 5.10
C SER A 219 -15.41 -15.59 5.60
N ASN A 220 -15.01 -14.41 6.04
CA ASN A 220 -13.71 -14.23 6.70
C ASN A 220 -13.60 -15.04 8.00
N GLU A 221 -14.68 -15.17 8.76
CA GLU A 221 -14.68 -15.89 10.04
C GLU A 221 -14.60 -17.42 9.86
N ASP A 222 -15.25 -17.97 8.83
CA ASP A 222 -15.11 -19.39 8.48
C ASP A 222 -13.68 -19.70 8.03
N GLY A 223 -13.10 -18.78 7.24
CA GLY A 223 -11.71 -18.85 6.80
C GLY A 223 -11.38 -20.15 6.07
N LEU A 224 -10.16 -20.63 6.28
CA LEU A 224 -9.69 -21.93 5.78
C LEU A 224 -8.84 -22.61 6.83
N ASP A 225 -9.05 -23.91 7.04
CA ASP A 225 -8.31 -24.73 8.02
C ASP A 225 -8.32 -24.16 9.44
N LYS A 226 -9.46 -23.56 9.84
CA LYS A 226 -9.68 -22.86 11.12
C LYS A 226 -8.84 -21.59 11.29
N ILE A 227 -8.27 -21.07 10.20
CA ILE A 227 -7.57 -19.79 10.16
C ILE A 227 -8.46 -18.79 9.42
N PRO A 228 -9.08 -17.83 10.14
CA PRO A 228 -9.87 -16.77 9.54
C PRO A 228 -9.08 -15.98 8.50
N PHE A 229 -9.76 -15.48 7.48
CA PHE A 229 -9.17 -14.50 6.58
C PHE A 229 -9.13 -13.15 7.27
N ARG A 230 -8.02 -12.41 7.14
CA ARG A 230 -7.93 -11.04 7.68
C ARG A 230 -7.78 -10.00 6.60
N PHE A 231 -7.23 -10.38 5.44
CA PHE A 231 -7.02 -9.44 4.36
C PHE A 231 -7.12 -10.15 3.02
N LEU A 232 -8.35 -10.44 2.58
CA LEU A 232 -8.58 -10.84 1.19
C LEU A 232 -8.24 -9.70 0.24
N ASN A 233 -7.49 -10.03 -0.82
CA ASN A 233 -6.87 -9.05 -1.70
C ASN A 233 -6.99 -9.43 -3.18
N GLY A 234 -5.98 -10.07 -3.78
CA GLY A 234 -5.99 -10.49 -5.17
C GLY A 234 -7.03 -11.58 -5.46
N LEU A 235 -7.56 -11.56 -6.68
CA LEU A 235 -8.62 -12.44 -7.15
C LEU A 235 -8.44 -12.75 -8.64
N GLU A 236 -8.56 -14.02 -9.02
CA GLU A 236 -8.68 -14.46 -10.40
C GLU A 236 -9.78 -15.52 -10.54
N VAL A 237 -10.42 -15.57 -11.70
CA VAL A 237 -11.42 -16.59 -12.02
C VAL A 237 -10.98 -17.27 -13.31
N SER A 238 -10.80 -18.59 -13.23
CA SER A 238 -10.45 -19.39 -14.40
C SER A 238 -11.62 -19.56 -15.36
N LYS A 239 -11.31 -20.00 -16.58
CA LYS A 239 -12.28 -20.29 -17.65
C LYS A 239 -13.34 -21.30 -17.24
N ASN A 240 -13.02 -22.24 -16.34
CA ASN A 240 -13.97 -23.23 -15.84
C ASN A 240 -14.78 -22.76 -14.60
N GLY A 241 -14.57 -21.52 -14.15
CA GLY A 241 -15.24 -20.93 -12.99
C GLY A 241 -14.56 -21.20 -11.66
N THR A 242 -13.45 -21.94 -11.60
CA THR A 242 -12.64 -22.05 -10.37
C THR A 242 -12.11 -20.67 -9.99
N ILE A 243 -12.27 -20.31 -8.72
CA ILE A 243 -11.86 -19.02 -8.17
C ILE A 243 -10.53 -19.20 -7.44
N TYR A 244 -9.58 -18.30 -7.69
CA TYR A 244 -8.32 -18.21 -6.97
C TYR A 244 -8.26 -16.86 -6.28
N PHE A 245 -7.82 -16.81 -5.02
CA PHE A 245 -7.70 -15.56 -4.29
C PHE A 245 -6.58 -15.62 -3.27
N THR A 246 -6.12 -14.45 -2.84
CA THR A 246 -5.10 -14.34 -1.80
C THR A 246 -5.69 -13.83 -0.49
N ASP A 247 -5.24 -14.41 0.61
CA ASP A 247 -5.29 -13.79 1.93
C ASP A 247 -3.90 -13.21 2.21
N SER A 248 -3.77 -11.88 2.19
CA SER A 248 -2.48 -11.20 2.32
C SER A 248 -1.83 -11.45 3.68
N SER A 249 -2.62 -11.65 4.73
CA SER A 249 -2.12 -11.92 6.08
C SER A 249 -3.21 -12.63 6.87
N SER A 250 -2.86 -13.70 7.59
CA SER A 250 -3.76 -14.32 8.57
C SER A 250 -3.80 -13.58 9.92
N LYS A 251 -2.95 -12.57 10.11
CA LYS A 251 -2.83 -11.78 11.34
C LYS A 251 -3.38 -10.36 11.19
N TRP A 252 -2.96 -9.65 10.14
CA TRP A 252 -3.24 -8.23 9.99
C TRP A 252 -4.40 -7.96 9.03
N GLY A 253 -5.42 -7.26 9.53
CA GLY A 253 -6.48 -6.73 8.68
C GLY A 253 -6.00 -5.60 7.76
N ARG A 254 -6.75 -5.34 6.68
CA ARG A 254 -6.41 -4.35 5.64
C ARG A 254 -5.97 -2.98 6.17
N ARG A 255 -6.68 -2.38 7.13
CA ARG A 255 -6.31 -1.07 7.70
C ARG A 255 -4.94 -1.04 8.38
N HIS A 256 -4.39 -2.21 8.71
CA HIS A 256 -3.08 -2.39 9.35
C HIS A 256 -2.00 -2.93 8.40
N HIS A 257 -2.19 -2.88 7.07
CA HIS A 257 -1.22 -3.40 6.08
C HIS A 257 0.22 -2.88 6.27
N ARG A 258 0.41 -1.70 6.86
CA ARG A 258 1.75 -1.17 7.17
C ARG A 258 2.47 -2.00 8.23
N TYR A 259 1.75 -2.53 9.21
CA TYR A 259 2.31 -3.48 10.17
C TYR A 259 2.70 -4.78 9.48
N GLU A 260 1.90 -5.29 8.54
CA GLU A 260 2.25 -6.47 7.74
C GLU A 260 3.57 -6.26 6.98
N VAL A 261 3.72 -5.12 6.28
CA VAL A 261 4.97 -4.79 5.56
C VAL A 261 6.17 -4.62 6.50
N LEU A 262 6.01 -3.88 7.60
CA LEU A 262 7.09 -3.63 8.57
C LEU A 262 7.50 -4.90 9.31
N GLU A 263 6.54 -5.75 9.67
CA GLU A 263 6.79 -7.04 10.29
C GLU A 263 7.56 -7.96 9.34
N THR A 264 7.27 -7.87 8.03
CA THR A 264 7.90 -8.69 6.99
C THR A 264 7.75 -10.18 7.32
N ASN A 265 6.57 -10.57 7.81
CA ASN A 265 6.23 -11.96 8.05
C ASN A 265 5.82 -12.64 6.74
N HIS A 266 5.54 -13.94 6.83
CA HIS A 266 5.15 -14.78 5.70
C HIS A 266 3.78 -15.42 5.96
N LEU A 267 2.79 -14.67 6.44
CA LEU A 267 1.47 -15.21 6.80
C LEU A 267 0.47 -15.21 5.64
N GLY A 268 0.89 -14.82 4.44
CA GLY A 268 0.05 -14.79 3.24
C GLY A 268 -0.20 -16.18 2.65
N ARG A 269 -1.36 -16.32 1.98
CA ARG A 269 -1.81 -17.58 1.36
C ARG A 269 -2.40 -17.35 -0.03
N LEU A 270 -2.18 -18.30 -0.93
CA LEU A 270 -2.92 -18.45 -2.19
C LEU A 270 -3.93 -19.59 -2.01
N ILE A 271 -5.20 -19.31 -2.29
CA ILE A 271 -6.32 -20.20 -2.02
C ILE A 271 -7.08 -20.44 -3.33
N GLN A 272 -7.50 -21.68 -3.53
CA GLN A 272 -8.43 -22.08 -4.59
C GLN A 272 -9.80 -22.36 -3.96
N TYR A 273 -10.87 -21.91 -4.61
CA TYR A 273 -12.26 -22.23 -4.27
C TYR A 273 -12.99 -22.76 -5.50
N ASP A 274 -13.64 -23.91 -5.32
CA ASP A 274 -14.51 -24.52 -6.31
C ASP A 274 -15.98 -24.14 -5.98
N PRO A 275 -16.65 -23.34 -6.83
CA PRO A 275 -18.03 -22.91 -6.58
C PRO A 275 -19.06 -24.04 -6.72
N VAL A 276 -18.72 -25.16 -7.38
CA VAL A 276 -19.62 -26.31 -7.54
C VAL A 276 -19.64 -27.14 -6.27
N THR A 277 -18.45 -27.49 -5.76
CA THR A 277 -18.34 -28.27 -4.51
C THR A 277 -18.38 -27.42 -3.25
N GLN A 278 -18.28 -26.10 -3.39
CA GLN A 278 -18.19 -25.11 -2.31
C GLN A 278 -17.02 -25.38 -1.36
N LYS A 279 -15.91 -25.91 -1.88
CA LYS A 279 -14.72 -26.24 -1.11
C LYS A 279 -13.57 -25.30 -1.44
N ALA A 280 -12.93 -24.78 -0.40
CA ALA A 280 -11.66 -24.06 -0.49
C ALA A 280 -10.49 -24.98 -0.13
N ARG A 281 -9.31 -24.74 -0.72
CA ARG A 281 -8.04 -25.36 -0.31
C ARG A 281 -6.87 -24.40 -0.50
N SER A 282 -5.86 -24.52 0.35
CA SER A 282 -4.61 -23.77 0.20
C SER A 282 -3.77 -24.38 -0.92
N LEU A 283 -3.28 -23.55 -1.83
CA LEU A 283 -2.32 -23.94 -2.87
C LEU A 283 -0.89 -23.61 -2.47
N LEU A 284 -0.72 -22.42 -1.88
CA LEU A 284 0.52 -21.96 -1.29
C LEU A 284 0.23 -21.25 0.02
N ASP A 285 1.10 -21.49 0.99
CA ASP A 285 1.22 -20.74 2.23
C ASP A 285 2.61 -20.10 2.31
N ASN A 286 2.89 -19.49 3.45
CA ASN A 286 4.21 -18.92 3.75
C ASN A 286 4.64 -17.85 2.73
N LEU A 287 3.68 -17.02 2.28
CA LEU A 287 3.91 -15.93 1.33
C LEU A 287 4.07 -14.60 2.06
N TYR A 288 5.00 -13.78 1.59
CA TYR A 288 5.26 -12.44 2.15
C TYR A 288 4.24 -11.42 1.61
N MET A 289 3.14 -11.23 2.34
CA MET A 289 2.01 -10.39 1.93
C MET A 289 1.52 -10.70 0.51
N ALA A 290 0.85 -11.84 0.36
CA ALA A 290 0.30 -12.28 -0.93
C ALA A 290 -0.73 -11.27 -1.45
N ASN A 291 -0.52 -10.73 -2.65
CA ASN A 291 -1.32 -9.63 -3.17
C ASN A 291 -1.89 -9.97 -4.56
N GLY A 292 -1.52 -9.24 -5.60
CA GLY A 292 -1.98 -9.48 -6.96
C GLY A 292 -1.67 -10.89 -7.45
N ILE A 293 -2.63 -11.48 -8.17
CA ILE A 293 -2.49 -12.76 -8.84
C ILE A 293 -2.93 -12.65 -10.29
N ALA A 294 -2.33 -13.46 -11.16
CA ALA A 294 -2.70 -13.56 -12.57
C ALA A 294 -2.51 -14.99 -13.06
N LEU A 295 -3.56 -15.57 -13.65
CA LEU A 295 -3.45 -16.84 -14.36
C LEU A 295 -2.66 -16.63 -15.66
N SER A 296 -1.88 -17.63 -16.08
CA SER A 296 -1.37 -17.70 -17.44
C SER A 296 -2.51 -17.83 -18.44
N PRO A 297 -2.33 -17.42 -19.72
CA PRO A 297 -3.38 -17.58 -20.74
C PRO A 297 -3.85 -19.03 -20.88
N GLU A 298 -2.96 -20.00 -20.66
CA GLU A 298 -3.18 -21.44 -20.74
C GLU A 298 -3.68 -22.05 -19.42
N GLU A 299 -3.74 -21.27 -18.34
CA GLU A 299 -4.11 -21.71 -16.98
C GLU A 299 -3.25 -22.86 -16.43
N ASP A 300 -2.02 -22.98 -16.92
CA ASP A 300 -1.03 -23.96 -16.48
C ASP A 300 -0.22 -23.48 -15.26
N PHE A 301 -0.16 -22.17 -15.01
CA PHE A 301 0.40 -21.58 -13.80
C PHE A 301 -0.35 -20.31 -13.37
N ILE A 302 -0.08 -19.88 -12.14
CA ILE A 302 -0.54 -18.61 -11.59
C ILE A 302 0.64 -17.83 -11.01
N LEU A 303 0.69 -16.54 -11.30
CA LEU A 303 1.64 -15.60 -10.70
C LEU A 303 1.07 -15.07 -9.39
N VAL A 304 1.93 -14.83 -8.41
CA VAL A 304 1.57 -14.22 -7.12
C VAL A 304 2.59 -13.15 -6.75
N ALA A 305 2.11 -11.93 -6.50
CA ALA A 305 2.91 -10.85 -5.95
C ALA A 305 3.16 -11.08 -4.44
N GLU A 306 4.42 -11.06 -4.04
CA GLU A 306 4.85 -11.01 -2.64
C GLU A 306 5.31 -9.60 -2.31
N THR A 307 4.35 -8.78 -1.88
CA THR A 307 4.50 -7.33 -1.75
C THR A 307 5.65 -6.98 -0.80
N SER A 308 5.68 -7.57 0.41
CA SER A 308 6.62 -7.17 1.48
C SER A 308 8.09 -7.37 1.13
N ILE A 309 8.41 -8.23 0.15
CA ILE A 309 9.77 -8.54 -0.28
C ILE A 309 10.02 -8.27 -1.77
N CYS A 310 9.16 -7.48 -2.42
CA CYS A 310 9.39 -6.95 -3.76
C CYS A 310 9.69 -8.04 -4.82
N ARG A 311 8.92 -9.12 -4.84
CA ARG A 311 9.07 -10.19 -5.85
C ARG A 311 7.74 -10.73 -6.37
N ILE A 312 7.79 -11.47 -7.46
CA ILE A 312 6.67 -12.24 -8.01
C ILE A 312 7.12 -13.70 -8.11
N VAL A 313 6.29 -14.62 -7.63
CA VAL A 313 6.49 -16.07 -7.77
C VAL A 313 5.51 -16.65 -8.76
N ARG A 314 5.90 -17.76 -9.38
CA ARG A 314 5.06 -18.60 -10.24
C ARG A 314 4.75 -19.90 -9.50
N TYR A 315 3.48 -20.28 -9.51
CA TYR A 315 3.00 -21.57 -9.02
C TYR A 315 2.37 -22.37 -10.15
N TRP A 316 2.90 -23.55 -10.43
CA TRP A 316 2.41 -24.41 -11.50
C TRP A 316 1.14 -25.15 -11.07
N LEU A 317 0.05 -24.95 -11.81
CA LEU A 317 -1.25 -25.59 -11.56
C LEU A 317 -1.33 -26.96 -12.24
N THR A 318 -0.73 -27.10 -13.43
CA THR A 318 -0.77 -28.33 -14.23
C THR A 318 0.60 -28.67 -14.82
N GLY A 319 0.68 -29.76 -15.61
CA GLY A 319 1.91 -30.22 -16.23
C GLY A 319 2.88 -30.93 -15.28
N THR A 320 4.10 -31.19 -15.76
CA THR A 320 5.12 -31.96 -15.01
C THR A 320 5.67 -31.22 -13.79
N LYS A 321 5.46 -29.90 -13.73
CA LYS A 321 5.85 -29.05 -12.61
C LYS A 321 4.71 -28.76 -11.63
N ALA A 322 3.51 -29.34 -11.83
CA ALA A 322 2.34 -29.06 -11.00
C ALA A 322 2.67 -29.14 -9.50
N GLY A 323 2.26 -28.12 -8.74
CA GLY A 323 2.54 -27.98 -7.31
C GLY A 323 3.90 -27.32 -6.98
N MET A 324 4.76 -27.07 -7.97
CA MET A 324 6.04 -26.39 -7.74
C MET A 324 5.87 -24.86 -7.72
N LYS A 325 6.60 -24.22 -6.81
CA LYS A 325 6.78 -22.76 -6.72
C LYS A 325 8.19 -22.37 -7.16
N GLU A 326 8.31 -21.35 -7.99
CA GLU A 326 9.60 -20.76 -8.36
C GLU A 326 9.52 -19.24 -8.46
N VAL A 327 10.67 -18.57 -8.34
CA VAL A 327 10.74 -17.11 -8.49
C VAL A 327 10.56 -16.77 -9.97
N PHE A 328 9.63 -15.86 -10.25
CA PHE A 328 9.35 -15.38 -11.61
C PHE A 328 10.05 -14.05 -11.88
N VAL A 329 9.87 -13.07 -10.98
CA VAL A 329 10.62 -11.81 -10.98
C VAL A 329 11.14 -11.55 -9.57
N ASP A 330 12.41 -11.21 -9.47
CA ASP A 330 13.07 -10.91 -8.20
C ASP A 330 13.52 -9.44 -8.14
N ASN A 331 13.73 -8.94 -6.92
CA ASN A 331 14.34 -7.64 -6.66
C ASN A 331 13.69 -6.47 -7.40
N LEU A 332 12.35 -6.38 -7.36
CA LEU A 332 11.59 -5.33 -8.03
C LEU A 332 11.98 -3.92 -7.53
N PRO A 333 11.84 -2.88 -8.37
CA PRO A 333 12.08 -1.47 -8.03
C PRO A 333 10.96 -0.87 -7.16
N GLY A 334 10.10 -1.70 -6.58
CA GLY A 334 8.98 -1.29 -5.74
C GLY A 334 8.15 -2.48 -5.27
N TYR A 335 7.14 -2.17 -4.44
CA TYR A 335 6.26 -3.13 -3.79
C TYR A 335 5.12 -3.52 -4.74
N PRO A 336 5.10 -4.76 -5.28
CA PRO A 336 4.11 -5.18 -6.26
C PRO A 336 2.71 -5.27 -5.67
N ASP A 337 1.73 -4.88 -6.48
CA ASP A 337 0.30 -4.90 -6.18
C ASP A 337 -0.41 -5.84 -7.18
N ASN A 338 -1.50 -5.43 -7.85
CA ASN A 338 -2.15 -6.28 -8.85
C ASN A 338 -1.26 -6.57 -10.07
N ILE A 339 -1.41 -7.79 -10.58
CA ILE A 339 -0.78 -8.30 -11.80
C ILE A 339 -1.90 -8.47 -12.84
N ARG A 340 -1.72 -7.92 -14.05
CA ARG A 340 -2.68 -8.04 -15.16
C ARG A 340 -2.01 -8.54 -16.41
N ILE A 341 -2.63 -9.49 -17.07
CA ILE A 341 -2.22 -9.85 -18.42
C ILE A 341 -2.55 -8.71 -19.39
N SER A 342 -1.62 -8.40 -20.28
CA SER A 342 -1.81 -7.46 -21.37
C SER A 342 -2.31 -8.19 -22.62
N SER A 343 -2.85 -7.43 -23.58
CA SER A 343 -3.19 -7.99 -24.90
C SER A 343 -1.98 -8.50 -25.69
N MET A 344 -0.76 -8.17 -25.28
CA MET A 344 0.50 -8.63 -25.90
C MET A 344 1.03 -9.94 -25.30
N GLY A 345 0.33 -10.54 -24.33
CA GLY A 345 0.80 -11.74 -23.61
C GLY A 345 1.85 -11.46 -22.54
N THR A 346 2.07 -10.19 -22.20
CA THR A 346 2.95 -9.73 -21.11
C THR A 346 2.14 -9.46 -19.85
N TYR A 347 2.80 -9.18 -18.73
CA TYR A 347 2.18 -8.88 -17.44
C TYR A 347 2.46 -7.44 -17.01
N ARG A 348 1.40 -6.68 -16.73
CA ARG A 348 1.47 -5.37 -16.11
C ARG A 348 1.37 -5.49 -14.61
N VAL A 349 2.31 -4.85 -13.91
CA VAL A 349 2.41 -4.93 -12.44
C VAL A 349 2.37 -3.52 -11.87
N GLY A 350 1.31 -3.20 -11.14
CA GLY A 350 1.22 -1.96 -10.36
C GLY A 350 2.21 -1.98 -9.19
N LEU A 351 2.90 -0.86 -8.92
CA LEU A 351 3.77 -0.73 -7.76
C LEU A 351 3.22 0.35 -6.80
N SER A 352 2.91 -0.07 -5.57
CA SER A 352 2.30 0.78 -4.53
C SER A 352 3.29 1.75 -3.88
N THR A 353 4.57 1.38 -3.81
CA THR A 353 5.66 2.22 -3.29
C THR A 353 6.95 1.91 -4.01
N THR A 354 7.73 2.94 -4.33
CA THR A 354 9.02 2.77 -5.02
C THR A 354 10.13 2.36 -4.06
N ARG A 355 10.96 1.42 -4.51
CA ARG A 355 12.21 0.96 -3.91
C ARG A 355 13.35 1.29 -4.87
N PHE A 356 13.84 2.52 -4.82
CA PHE A 356 14.85 3.02 -5.75
C PHE A 356 16.22 3.19 -5.09
N PRO A 357 17.31 3.04 -5.87
CA PRO A 357 18.63 3.45 -5.40
C PRO A 357 18.66 4.97 -5.21
N GLY A 358 19.42 5.42 -4.22
CA GLY A 358 19.55 6.85 -3.91
C GLY A 358 20.74 7.12 -3.01
N ARG A 359 20.85 8.37 -2.53
CA ARG A 359 21.90 8.77 -1.58
C ARG A 359 21.85 7.94 -0.29
N PHE A 360 20.65 7.55 0.11
CA PHE A 360 20.40 6.68 1.25
C PHE A 360 19.66 5.43 0.76
N THR A 361 19.97 4.28 1.37
CA THR A 361 19.20 3.06 1.20
C THR A 361 17.72 3.32 1.49
N PRO A 362 16.77 2.75 0.71
CA PRO A 362 15.35 2.87 1.02
C PRO A 362 15.06 2.53 2.47
N PHE A 363 14.15 3.26 3.09
CA PHE A 363 13.89 3.14 4.53
C PHE A 363 13.56 1.70 4.94
N LEU A 364 12.68 1.02 4.19
CA LEU A 364 12.27 -0.34 4.49
C LEU A 364 13.42 -1.35 4.34
N ASP A 365 14.24 -1.22 3.29
CA ASP A 365 15.49 -1.99 3.13
C ASP A 365 16.47 -1.78 4.30
N ALA A 366 16.63 -0.53 4.74
CA ALA A 366 17.59 -0.17 5.79
C ALA A 366 17.20 -0.75 7.16
N ILE A 367 15.91 -0.84 7.46
CA ILE A 367 15.42 -1.39 8.73
C ILE A 367 15.10 -2.89 8.67
N ALA A 368 15.02 -3.48 7.47
CA ALA A 368 14.65 -4.89 7.26
C ALA A 368 15.44 -5.87 8.15
N PRO A 369 16.79 -5.73 8.30
CA PRO A 369 17.59 -6.66 9.11
C PRO A 369 17.46 -6.48 10.62
N TYR A 370 16.73 -5.45 11.10
CA TYR A 370 16.77 -5.02 12.50
C TYR A 370 15.39 -5.11 13.20
N PRO A 371 14.98 -6.30 13.68
CA PRO A 371 13.72 -6.50 14.40
C PRO A 371 13.47 -5.54 15.58
N VAL A 372 14.49 -5.31 16.42
CA VAL A 372 14.36 -4.44 17.59
C VAL A 372 14.05 -3.00 17.17
N LEU A 373 14.67 -2.53 16.08
CA LEU A 373 14.42 -1.21 15.53
C LEU A 373 13.00 -1.09 14.97
N LYS A 374 12.54 -2.10 14.19
CA LYS A 374 11.16 -2.17 13.70
C LYS A 374 10.14 -2.09 14.85
N ARG A 375 10.36 -2.88 15.92
CA ARG A 375 9.50 -2.86 17.12
C ARG A 375 9.49 -1.50 17.81
N LEU A 376 10.62 -0.80 17.87
CA LEU A 376 10.69 0.55 18.45
C LEU A 376 9.95 1.58 17.58
N ILE A 377 10.14 1.53 16.26
CA ILE A 377 9.52 2.44 15.30
C ILE A 377 7.98 2.38 15.41
N VAL A 378 7.38 1.19 15.42
CA VAL A 378 5.91 1.06 15.50
C VAL A 378 5.30 1.49 16.84
N LYS A 379 6.10 1.49 17.92
CA LYS A 379 5.64 1.94 19.25
C LYS A 379 5.58 3.45 19.37
N VAL A 380 6.46 4.15 18.65
CA VAL A 380 6.67 5.59 18.79
C VAL A 380 6.00 6.38 17.66
N ILE A 381 5.98 5.82 16.45
CA ILE A 381 5.48 6.51 15.26
C ILE A 381 4.07 5.99 14.95
N PRO A 382 3.02 6.84 15.03
CA PRO A 382 1.68 6.48 14.59
C PRO A 382 1.64 6.03 13.13
N LEU A 383 0.81 5.03 12.84
CA LEU A 383 0.64 4.49 11.49
C LEU A 383 0.35 5.56 10.43
N SER A 384 -0.41 6.61 10.77
CA SER A 384 -0.78 7.68 9.85
C SER A 384 0.43 8.48 9.33
N LEU A 385 1.50 8.63 10.13
CA LEU A 385 2.68 9.42 9.75
C LEU A 385 3.57 8.71 8.73
N TYR A 386 3.47 7.38 8.59
CA TYR A 386 4.26 6.65 7.59
C TYR A 386 3.92 7.09 6.16
N SER A 387 2.68 7.55 5.89
CA SER A 387 2.29 8.09 4.58
C SER A 387 3.16 9.27 4.14
N ILE A 388 3.64 10.09 5.10
CA ILE A 388 4.45 11.28 4.82
C ILE A 388 5.85 10.90 4.32
N LEU A 389 6.34 9.72 4.73
CA LEU A 389 7.65 9.20 4.35
C LEU A 389 7.65 8.57 2.95
N LEU A 390 6.47 8.24 2.41
CA LEU A 390 6.35 7.62 1.09
C LEU A 390 6.50 8.68 0.00
N ARG A 391 7.47 8.45 -0.90
CA ARG A 391 7.65 9.29 -2.08
C ARG A 391 6.44 9.13 -3.00
N LYS A 392 5.77 10.24 -3.33
CA LYS A 392 4.77 10.26 -4.40
C LYS A 392 5.47 10.02 -5.73
N HIS A 393 5.34 8.80 -6.24
CA HIS A 393 5.86 8.38 -7.53
C HIS A 393 4.92 7.32 -8.11
N GLY A 394 4.36 7.57 -9.29
CA GLY A 394 3.57 6.57 -10.01
C GLY A 394 4.51 5.63 -10.77
N LEU A 395 4.33 4.31 -10.59
CA LEU A 395 5.14 3.31 -11.27
C LEU A 395 4.32 2.06 -11.54
N PHE A 396 4.35 1.60 -12.80
CA PHE A 396 4.03 0.23 -13.13
C PHE A 396 5.08 -0.34 -14.10
N LEU A 397 5.15 -1.66 -14.15
CA LEU A 397 6.08 -2.40 -14.99
C LEU A 397 5.33 -3.20 -16.05
N GLU A 398 5.93 -3.34 -17.22
CA GLU A 398 5.60 -4.34 -18.22
C GLU A 398 6.63 -5.47 -18.13
N VAL A 399 6.18 -6.69 -17.83
CA VAL A 399 7.01 -7.86 -17.58
C VAL A 399 6.72 -8.93 -18.64
N GLY A 400 7.75 -9.51 -19.23
CA GLY A 400 7.61 -10.61 -20.19
C GLY A 400 7.10 -11.90 -19.56
N ASP A 401 6.68 -12.84 -20.39
CA ASP A 401 6.35 -14.22 -20.02
C ASP A 401 7.54 -15.00 -19.45
N ASP A 402 8.76 -14.52 -19.69
CA ASP A 402 10.02 -15.02 -19.15
C ASP A 402 10.45 -14.35 -17.82
N GLY A 403 9.64 -13.42 -17.29
CA GLY A 403 9.92 -12.70 -16.05
C GLY A 403 10.88 -11.50 -16.21
N LYS A 404 11.31 -11.16 -17.43
CA LYS A 404 12.13 -9.96 -17.65
C LYS A 404 11.29 -8.70 -17.66
N ILE A 405 11.79 -7.64 -17.03
CA ILE A 405 11.17 -6.31 -17.09
C ILE A 405 11.48 -5.70 -18.45
N LEU A 406 10.45 -5.54 -19.28
CA LEU A 406 10.55 -5.04 -20.66
C LEU A 406 10.45 -3.51 -20.70
N ALA A 407 9.60 -2.92 -19.87
CA ALA A 407 9.44 -1.48 -19.78
C ALA A 407 8.92 -1.04 -18.41
N SER A 408 9.13 0.23 -18.10
CA SER A 408 8.55 0.90 -16.95
C SER A 408 7.84 2.20 -17.36
N PHE A 409 6.79 2.52 -16.62
CA PHE A 409 5.97 3.71 -16.83
C PHE A 409 5.97 4.54 -15.56
N HIS A 410 6.47 5.77 -15.65
CA HIS A 410 6.74 6.61 -14.48
C HIS A 410 5.91 7.89 -14.49
N ASP A 411 5.50 8.30 -13.29
CA ASP A 411 5.09 9.66 -12.91
C ASP A 411 6.01 10.12 -11.75
N PRO A 412 7.18 10.71 -12.07
CA PRO A 412 8.26 10.92 -11.08
C PRO A 412 7.90 11.81 -9.90
N ASP A 413 6.91 12.68 -10.11
CA ASP A 413 6.51 13.73 -9.20
C ASP A 413 5.10 13.44 -8.62
N GLY A 414 4.47 12.33 -9.01
CA GLY A 414 3.11 11.97 -8.61
C GLY A 414 2.04 12.99 -9.05
N THR A 415 2.27 13.66 -10.18
CA THR A 415 1.42 14.77 -10.63
C THR A 415 0.06 14.32 -11.17
N VAL A 416 -0.02 13.09 -11.68
CA VAL A 416 -1.21 12.42 -12.20
C VAL A 416 -1.64 11.30 -11.25
N THR A 417 -0.72 10.40 -10.89
CA THR A 417 -0.99 9.28 -9.97
C THR A 417 0.27 8.87 -9.19
N TRP A 418 0.09 8.18 -8.07
CA TRP A 418 1.13 7.53 -7.27
C TRP A 418 0.55 6.28 -6.63
N ALA A 419 1.36 5.35 -6.16
CA ALA A 419 0.88 4.12 -5.51
C ALA A 419 -0.15 3.36 -6.37
N ILE A 420 0.28 2.91 -7.55
CA ILE A 420 -0.60 2.26 -8.52
C ILE A 420 -0.92 0.86 -8.02
N SER A 421 -2.21 0.57 -7.83
CA SER A 421 -2.68 -0.76 -7.40
C SER A 421 -2.94 -1.69 -8.58
N ASP A 422 -3.41 -1.16 -9.71
CA ASP A 422 -3.82 -1.96 -10.87
C ASP A 422 -3.59 -1.23 -12.20
N VAL A 423 -3.43 -1.97 -13.28
CA VAL A 423 -3.25 -1.45 -14.64
C VAL A 423 -4.08 -2.28 -15.59
N PHE A 424 -5.36 -1.93 -15.69
CA PHE A 424 -6.34 -2.68 -16.45
C PHE A 424 -6.45 -2.15 -17.87
N GLU A 425 -6.24 -3.02 -18.86
CA GLU A 425 -6.39 -2.67 -20.27
C GLU A 425 -7.82 -2.90 -20.73
N HIS A 426 -8.44 -1.87 -21.32
CA HIS A 426 -9.75 -2.00 -21.94
C HIS A 426 -9.91 -1.00 -23.09
N GLY A 427 -10.24 -1.51 -24.27
CA GLY A 427 -10.31 -0.73 -25.50
C GLY A 427 -8.95 -0.09 -25.84
N GLU A 428 -8.96 1.22 -26.08
CA GLU A 428 -7.76 2.01 -26.39
C GLU A 428 -7.08 2.60 -25.14
N ASN A 429 -7.51 2.19 -23.95
CA ASN A 429 -7.12 2.83 -22.69
C ASN A 429 -6.56 1.83 -21.67
N LEU A 430 -5.71 2.35 -20.80
CA LEU A 430 -5.32 1.74 -19.54
C LEU A 430 -6.00 2.49 -18.39
N TYR A 431 -6.69 1.76 -17.54
CA TYR A 431 -7.33 2.24 -16.32
C TYR A 431 -6.36 1.98 -15.16
N ILE A 432 -5.90 3.06 -14.53
CA ILE A 432 -4.86 3.01 -13.52
C ILE A 432 -5.52 3.04 -12.13
N GLY A 433 -5.47 1.90 -11.45
CA GLY A 433 -6.04 1.69 -10.13
C GLY A 433 -5.25 2.39 -9.03
N ASN A 434 -5.95 2.74 -7.96
CA ASN A 434 -5.38 3.32 -6.76
C ASN A 434 -6.23 2.97 -5.53
N THR A 435 -5.62 2.88 -4.36
CA THR A 435 -6.32 2.52 -3.11
C THR A 435 -6.97 3.69 -2.37
N GLU A 436 -6.62 4.94 -2.68
CA GLU A 436 -6.99 6.12 -1.87
C GLU A 436 -7.41 7.36 -2.66
N LEU A 437 -6.90 7.55 -3.89
CA LEU A 437 -7.08 8.75 -4.70
C LEU A 437 -8.56 9.00 -5.04
N PRO A 438 -9.03 10.26 -4.99
CA PRO A 438 -10.45 10.60 -5.19
C PRO A 438 -10.82 10.71 -6.67
N PHE A 439 -10.17 9.95 -7.55
CA PHE A 439 -10.41 9.94 -8.99
C PHE A 439 -9.85 8.66 -9.60
N LEU A 440 -10.21 8.41 -10.85
CA LEU A 440 -9.61 7.39 -11.72
C LEU A 440 -8.69 8.04 -12.75
N VAL A 441 -7.57 7.41 -13.05
CA VAL A 441 -6.68 7.84 -14.14
C VAL A 441 -6.88 6.92 -15.34
N ILE A 442 -7.08 7.54 -16.50
CA ILE A 442 -7.09 6.88 -17.80
C ILE A 442 -5.87 7.32 -18.58
N LEU A 443 -5.08 6.36 -19.04
CA LEU A 443 -3.94 6.58 -19.92
C LEU A 443 -4.24 6.00 -21.30
N PRO A 444 -4.01 6.71 -22.41
CA PRO A 444 -4.06 6.09 -23.73
C PRO A 444 -3.10 4.91 -23.80
N ARG A 445 -3.55 3.79 -24.35
CA ARG A 445 -2.71 2.61 -24.50
C ARG A 445 -1.51 2.98 -25.38
N PRO A 446 -0.28 2.62 -24.96
CA PRO A 446 0.90 2.81 -25.81
C PRO A 446 0.71 2.11 -27.15
N GLN A 447 0.99 2.81 -28.25
CA GLN A 447 1.01 2.22 -29.59
C GLN A 447 2.18 1.28 -29.78
#